data_AF-A0A1A9N9K5-F1
#
_entry.id   AF-A0A1A9N9K5-F1
#
_cell.length_a   1.000
_cell.length_b   1.000
_cell.length_c   1.000
_cell.angle_alpha   90.00
_cell.angle_beta   90.00
_cell.angle_gamma   90.00
#
_symmetry.space_group_name_H-M   'P 1'
#
loop_
_entity.id
_entity.type
_entity.pdbx_description
1 polymer ?
#
loop_
_entity_poly.entity_id
_entity_poly.type
_entity_poly.pdbx_seq_one_letter_code
_entity_poly.pdbx_strand_id
1 'polypeptide(L)'
;MFTRHLLLASAAALFALAAPMAHAARAVVINPAGGCGLADGNGNLVFTTDSKAVVTQNNNSNTMFQCQADVPPSASGSAARLDFASTGIFCGVYTSHGLDITEQWHETISASGKAMLICLVTGKP
;
A
#
# COMPACT_ATOMS: atom_id res chain seq x y z
N MET A 1 41.87 -19.01 -59.19
CA MET A 1 41.66 -18.78 -57.75
C MET A 1 41.42 -17.27 -57.56
N PHE A 2 40.17 -16.80 -57.68
CA PHE A 2 39.79 -15.41 -57.40
C PHE A 2 38.34 -15.36 -56.87
N THR A 3 38.29 -15.12 -55.56
CA THR A 3 37.33 -14.39 -54.71
C THR A 3 35.84 -14.27 -55.09
N ARG A 4 35.03 -14.96 -54.28
CA ARG A 4 33.62 -14.66 -53.93
C ARG A 4 33.54 -13.40 -53.07
N HIS A 5 32.56 -12.53 -53.25
CA HIS A 5 32.01 -11.73 -52.14
C HIS A 5 30.49 -11.64 -52.23
N LEU A 6 29.87 -12.22 -51.18
CA LEU A 6 28.45 -12.43 -50.95
C LEU A 6 27.81 -11.14 -50.43
N LEU A 7 26.62 -10.82 -50.94
CA LEU A 7 25.69 -9.81 -50.41
C LEU A 7 25.24 -10.16 -48.99
N LEU A 8 25.23 -9.19 -48.08
CA LEU A 8 24.48 -9.23 -46.82
C LEU A 8 24.00 -7.81 -46.49
N ALA A 9 22.74 -7.53 -46.81
CA ALA A 9 22.03 -6.34 -46.36
C ALA A 9 21.37 -6.66 -45.01
N SER A 10 21.90 -6.12 -43.92
CA SER A 10 21.30 -6.22 -42.58
C SER A 10 20.32 -5.07 -42.37
N ALA A 11 19.02 -5.34 -42.42
CA ALA A 11 17.99 -4.42 -41.98
C ALA A 11 17.90 -4.46 -40.44
N ALA A 12 18.32 -3.37 -39.78
CA ALA A 12 18.18 -3.20 -38.34
C ALA A 12 16.75 -2.78 -37.99
N ALA A 13 15.97 -3.69 -37.39
CA ALA A 13 14.66 -3.39 -36.85
C ALA A 13 14.80 -2.69 -35.49
N LEU A 14 14.49 -1.39 -35.42
CA LEU A 14 14.33 -0.67 -34.16
C LEU A 14 13.00 -1.09 -33.50
N PHE A 15 13.06 -2.00 -32.55
CA PHE A 15 11.96 -2.24 -31.61
C PHE A 15 11.96 -1.11 -30.56
N ALA A 16 11.03 -0.17 -30.68
CA ALA A 16 10.73 0.79 -29.63
C ALA A 16 10.15 0.03 -28.43
N LEU A 17 10.94 -0.15 -27.37
CA LEU A 17 10.48 -0.63 -26.08
C LEU A 17 9.53 0.41 -25.48
N ALA A 18 8.22 0.18 -25.62
CA ALA A 18 7.23 0.85 -24.79
C ALA A 18 7.44 0.36 -23.35
N ALA A 19 8.14 1.16 -22.53
CA ALA A 19 8.24 0.89 -21.12
C ALA A 19 6.83 0.94 -20.51
N PRO A 20 6.36 -0.11 -19.81
CA PRO A 20 5.13 0.02 -19.05
C PRO A 20 5.35 1.13 -18.01
N MET A 21 4.51 2.16 -18.05
CA MET A 21 4.42 3.10 -16.94
C MET A 21 3.94 2.30 -15.73
N ALA A 22 4.88 1.89 -14.89
CA ALA A 22 4.58 1.25 -13.63
C ALA A 22 3.74 2.23 -12.80
N HIS A 23 2.44 2.01 -12.75
CA HIS A 23 1.56 2.68 -11.80
C HIS A 23 1.84 2.07 -10.44
N ALA A 24 2.68 2.74 -9.64
CA ALA A 24 2.83 2.41 -8.24
C ALA A 24 1.50 2.72 -7.54
N ALA A 25 0.81 1.69 -7.08
CA ALA A 25 -0.36 1.87 -6.23
C ALA A 25 0.05 2.60 -4.95
N ARG A 26 -0.84 3.47 -4.43
CA ARG A 26 -0.61 4.12 -3.14
C ARG A 26 -0.61 3.07 -2.04
N ALA A 27 0.24 3.26 -1.03
CA ALA A 27 0.28 2.42 0.15
C ALA A 27 0.18 3.28 1.42
N VAL A 28 -0.55 2.78 2.41
CA VAL A 28 -0.59 3.33 3.76
C VAL A 28 0.49 2.64 4.58
N VAL A 29 1.46 3.39 5.12
CA VAL A 29 2.60 2.80 5.84
C VAL A 29 2.40 2.89 7.33
N ILE A 30 2.58 1.76 8.01
CA ILE A 30 2.44 1.61 9.44
C ILE A 30 3.76 1.15 10.05
N ASN A 31 4.28 1.92 10.99
CA ASN A 31 5.47 1.57 11.74
C ASN A 31 5.15 1.38 13.23
N PRO A 32 5.24 0.16 13.79
CA PRO A 32 5.01 -0.08 15.22
C PRO A 32 5.95 0.72 16.13
N ALA A 33 7.09 1.20 15.60
CA ALA A 33 8.07 2.01 16.30
C ALA A 33 8.01 3.52 15.97
N GLY A 34 7.02 4.01 15.18
CA GLY A 34 7.07 5.39 14.71
C GLY A 34 5.81 6.05 14.14
N GLY A 35 4.65 5.38 14.13
CA GLY A 35 3.37 6.02 13.78
C GLY A 35 2.54 5.25 12.76
N CYS A 36 1.41 5.84 12.40
CA CYS A 36 0.45 5.26 11.47
C CYS A 36 0.16 6.21 10.32
N GLY A 37 0.26 5.70 9.09
CA GLY A 37 -0.55 6.20 7.99
C GLY A 37 -1.98 5.71 8.15
N LEU A 38 -2.96 6.57 7.90
CA LEU A 38 -4.39 6.24 7.82
C LEU A 38 -5.11 7.34 7.03
N ALA A 39 -6.41 7.24 6.79
CA ALA A 39 -7.19 8.27 6.12
C ALA A 39 -7.90 9.21 7.11
N ASP A 40 -8.09 10.47 6.72
CA ASP A 40 -8.99 11.39 7.41
C ASP A 40 -10.44 11.23 6.94
N GLY A 41 -11.38 11.94 7.60
CA GLY A 41 -12.80 11.89 7.23
C GLY A 41 -13.12 12.38 5.81
N ASN A 42 -12.17 12.98 5.09
CA ASN A 42 -12.30 13.43 3.72
C ASN A 42 -11.55 12.52 2.72
N GLY A 43 -10.96 11.41 3.19
CA GLY A 43 -10.22 10.46 2.38
C GLY A 43 -8.78 10.87 2.07
N ASN A 44 -8.24 11.90 2.74
CA ASN A 44 -6.82 12.24 2.62
C ASN A 44 -5.98 11.30 3.47
N LEU A 45 -4.83 10.88 2.95
CA LEU A 45 -3.87 10.13 3.75
C LEU A 45 -3.17 11.06 4.74
N VAL A 46 -3.22 10.70 6.01
CA VAL A 46 -2.59 11.39 7.13
C VAL A 46 -1.61 10.45 7.83
N PHE A 47 -0.51 11.01 8.32
CA PHE A 47 0.44 10.28 9.17
C PHE A 47 0.42 10.87 10.57
N THR A 48 0.29 10.03 11.59
CA THR A 48 0.28 10.44 12.99
C THR A 48 1.16 9.54 13.86
N THR A 49 1.90 10.16 14.76
CA THR A 49 2.65 9.49 15.82
C THR A 49 1.85 9.40 17.12
N ASP A 50 0.77 10.17 17.25
CA ASP A 50 -0.18 10.07 18.36
C ASP A 50 -1.23 9.00 18.02
N SER A 51 -0.80 7.75 18.13
CA SER A 51 -1.63 6.60 17.81
C SER A 51 -1.47 5.47 18.81
N LYS A 52 -2.51 4.65 18.88
CA LYS A 52 -2.46 3.37 19.60
C LYS A 52 -2.28 2.26 18.58
N ALA A 53 -1.10 1.68 18.57
CA ALA A 53 -0.73 0.56 17.74
C ALA A 53 -0.78 -0.74 18.54
N VAL A 54 -1.49 -1.76 18.03
CA VAL A 54 -1.45 -3.12 18.57
C VAL A 54 -1.03 -4.06 17.46
N VAL A 55 -0.01 -4.87 17.73
CA VAL A 55 0.47 -5.93 16.83
C VAL A 55 0.23 -7.27 17.49
N THR A 56 -0.57 -8.11 16.85
CA THR A 56 -0.81 -9.48 17.31
C THR A 56 -0.31 -10.45 16.24
N GLN A 57 0.58 -11.35 16.63
CA GLN A 57 1.05 -12.44 15.78
C GLN A 57 0.50 -13.77 16.29
N ASN A 58 0.03 -14.63 15.39
CA ASN A 58 -0.39 -15.99 15.75
C ASN A 58 0.62 -17.05 15.27
N ASN A 59 0.44 -18.30 15.69
CA ASN A 59 1.31 -19.43 15.33
C ASN A 59 1.35 -19.74 13.82
N ASN A 60 0.45 -19.15 13.02
CA ASN A 60 0.39 -19.31 11.57
C ASN A 60 1.08 -18.14 10.84
N SER A 61 1.91 -17.36 11.54
CA SER A 61 2.59 -16.17 11.02
C SER A 61 1.64 -15.07 10.50
N ASN A 62 0.36 -15.10 10.88
CA ASN A 62 -0.53 -13.98 10.57
C ASN A 62 -0.27 -12.86 11.57
N THR A 63 -0.08 -11.66 11.03
CA THR A 63 0.13 -10.43 11.79
C THR A 63 -1.09 -9.54 11.59
N MET A 64 -1.79 -9.25 12.67
CA MET A 64 -2.80 -8.20 12.70
C MET A 64 -2.15 -6.94 13.26
N PHE A 65 -2.20 -5.86 12.49
CA PHE A 65 -1.87 -4.52 12.95
C PHE A 65 -3.17 -3.73 13.12
N GLN A 66 -3.34 -3.09 14.27
CA GLN A 66 -4.42 -2.14 14.50
C GLN A 66 -3.85 -0.78 14.88
N CYS A 67 -4.25 0.26 14.17
CA CYS A 67 -4.01 1.66 14.53
C CYS A 67 -5.30 2.34 14.98
N GLN A 68 -5.22 3.20 15.99
CA GLN A 68 -6.26 4.16 16.33
C GLN A 68 -5.67 5.55 16.49
N ALA A 69 -6.33 6.56 15.93
CA ALA A 69 -5.93 7.95 16.06
C ALA A 69 -7.11 8.91 15.90
N ASP A 70 -6.89 10.15 16.33
CA ASP A 70 -7.77 11.27 16.04
C ASP A 70 -7.32 11.93 14.74
N VAL A 71 -8.24 12.07 13.79
CA VAL A 71 -8.01 12.65 12.46
C VAL A 71 -8.99 13.79 12.20
N PRO A 72 -8.73 14.67 11.23
CA PRO A 72 -9.72 15.65 10.79
C PRO A 72 -11.07 14.97 10.45
N PRO A 73 -12.19 15.48 11.00
CA PRO A 73 -13.51 14.92 10.71
C PRO A 73 -13.92 15.20 9.26
N SER A 74 -14.94 14.48 8.77
CA SER A 74 -15.48 14.70 7.43
C SER A 74 -16.24 16.03 7.36
N ALA A 75 -16.05 16.77 6.28
CA ALA A 75 -16.81 18.00 6.04
C ALA A 75 -18.31 17.74 5.86
N SER A 76 -18.70 16.52 5.49
CA SER A 76 -20.08 16.08 5.36
C SER A 76 -20.73 15.67 6.68
N GLY A 77 -19.96 15.59 7.78
CA GLY A 77 -20.44 15.07 9.07
C GLY A 77 -20.79 13.58 9.05
N SER A 78 -20.41 12.86 8.00
CA SER A 78 -20.69 11.43 7.83
C SER A 78 -19.49 10.58 8.24
N ALA A 79 -19.76 9.39 8.77
CA ALA A 79 -18.73 8.37 8.98
C ALA A 79 -18.27 7.78 7.64
N ALA A 80 -17.02 7.32 7.57
CA ALA A 80 -16.46 6.66 6.41
C ALA A 80 -16.00 5.24 6.75
N ARG A 81 -16.08 4.37 5.76
CA ARG A 81 -15.49 3.03 5.78
C ARG A 81 -14.69 2.86 4.51
N LEU A 82 -13.41 2.57 4.67
CA LEU A 82 -12.47 2.43 3.56
C LEU A 82 -11.84 1.04 3.63
N ASP A 83 -11.49 0.52 2.47
CA ASP A 83 -10.84 -0.75 2.27
C ASP A 83 -10.14 -0.75 0.91
N PHE A 84 -9.48 -1.86 0.57
CA PHE A 84 -8.83 -1.99 -0.74
C PHE A 84 -9.83 -1.88 -1.90
N ALA A 85 -11.03 -2.46 -1.77
CA ALA A 85 -12.02 -2.46 -2.85
C ALA A 85 -12.54 -1.05 -3.19
N SER A 86 -12.66 -0.19 -2.19
CA SER A 86 -13.13 1.20 -2.34
C SER A 86 -12.02 2.18 -2.76
N THR A 87 -10.76 1.90 -2.47
CA THR A 87 -9.65 2.86 -2.65
C THR A 87 -8.55 2.42 -3.60
N GLY A 88 -8.35 1.10 -3.78
CA GLY A 88 -7.20 0.53 -4.47
C GLY A 88 -5.86 0.74 -3.75
N ILE A 89 -5.88 1.14 -2.47
CA ILE A 89 -4.69 1.46 -1.68
C ILE A 89 -4.27 0.24 -0.88
N PHE A 90 -3.00 -0.12 -0.88
CA PHE A 90 -2.48 -1.21 -0.06
C PHE A 90 -2.23 -0.76 1.38
N CYS A 91 -2.42 -1.64 2.36
CA CYS A 91 -1.88 -1.41 3.69
C CYS A 91 -0.48 -2.03 3.81
N GLY A 92 0.48 -1.25 4.30
CA GLY A 92 1.85 -1.63 4.55
C GLY A 92 2.16 -1.65 6.04
N VAL A 93 2.71 -2.75 6.53
CA VAL A 93 3.11 -2.93 7.93
C VAL A 93 4.60 -3.24 7.98
N TYR A 94 5.36 -2.50 8.79
CA TYR A 94 6.76 -2.85 9.07
C TYR A 94 6.83 -3.99 10.09
N THR A 95 7.36 -5.13 9.64
CA THR A 95 7.66 -6.30 10.47
C THR A 95 9.16 -6.47 10.62
N SER A 96 9.61 -7.51 11.35
CA SER A 96 11.02 -7.87 11.45
C SER A 96 11.66 -8.23 10.10
N HIS A 97 10.86 -8.50 9.07
CA HIS A 97 11.33 -8.89 7.73
C HIS A 97 11.34 -7.72 6.72
N GLY A 98 10.88 -6.54 7.13
CA GLY A 98 10.78 -5.36 6.26
C GLY A 98 9.34 -4.86 6.12
N LEU A 99 9.02 -4.27 4.97
CA LEU A 99 7.69 -3.78 4.66
C LEU A 99 6.84 -4.91 4.04
N ASP A 100 5.83 -5.37 4.77
CA ASP A 100 4.82 -6.28 4.25
C ASP A 100 3.58 -5.50 3.80
N ILE A 101 3.08 -5.80 2.60
CA ILE A 101 1.87 -5.16 2.04
C ILE A 101 0.71 -6.15 1.95
N THR A 102 -0.51 -5.66 2.20
CA THR A 102 -1.75 -6.45 2.16
C THR A 102 -2.91 -5.65 1.57
N GLU A 103 -3.79 -6.35 0.87
CA GLU A 103 -5.11 -5.85 0.44
C GLU A 103 -6.17 -6.10 1.52
N GLN A 104 -5.86 -6.94 2.50
CA GLN A 104 -6.75 -7.28 3.61
C GLN A 104 -6.63 -6.22 4.70
N TRP A 105 -7.30 -5.10 4.51
CA TRP A 105 -7.41 -4.06 5.51
C TRP A 105 -8.78 -3.40 5.45
N HIS A 106 -9.15 -2.76 6.55
CA HIS A 106 -10.29 -1.86 6.60
C HIS A 106 -10.01 -0.73 7.56
N GLU A 107 -10.54 0.43 7.24
CA GLU A 107 -10.51 1.61 8.08
C GLU A 107 -11.92 2.11 8.34
N THR A 108 -12.17 2.49 9.59
CA THR A 108 -13.42 3.13 9.99
C THR A 108 -13.11 4.49 10.58
N ILE A 109 -13.83 5.50 10.13
CA ILE A 109 -13.67 6.89 10.60
C ILE A 109 -15.03 7.37 11.08
N SER A 110 -15.15 7.75 12.34
CA SER A 110 -16.38 8.32 12.88
C SER A 110 -16.63 9.72 12.30
N ALA A 111 -17.87 10.20 12.40
CA ALA A 111 -18.21 11.59 12.08
C ALA A 111 -17.40 12.62 12.90
N SER A 112 -16.93 12.23 14.08
CA SER A 112 -16.11 13.07 14.97
C SER A 112 -14.60 12.96 14.72
N GLY A 113 -14.16 12.19 13.70
CA GLY A 113 -12.74 12.04 13.38
C GLY A 113 -12.02 11.02 14.26
N LYS A 114 -12.72 10.07 14.88
CA LYS A 114 -12.07 8.90 15.51
C LYS A 114 -11.84 7.85 14.43
N ALA A 115 -10.59 7.59 14.09
CA ALA A 115 -10.22 6.64 13.05
C ALA A 115 -9.60 5.37 13.65
N MET A 116 -9.92 4.24 13.03
CA MET A 116 -9.35 2.93 13.35
C MET A 116 -9.05 2.18 12.06
N LEU A 117 -7.77 1.89 11.83
CA LEU A 117 -7.26 1.10 10.72
C LEU A 117 -6.85 -0.28 11.23
N ILE A 118 -7.31 -1.33 10.56
CA ILE A 118 -6.87 -2.71 10.82
C ILE A 118 -6.30 -3.28 9.54
N CYS A 119 -5.09 -3.81 9.61
CA CYS A 119 -4.40 -4.48 8.53
C CYS A 119 -4.06 -5.91 8.91
N LEU A 120 -4.39 -6.85 8.04
CA LEU A 120 -4.09 -8.26 8.20
C LEU A 120 -3.03 -8.67 7.19
N VAL A 121 -1.82 -8.93 7.68
CA VAL A 121 -0.76 -9.53 6.89
C VAL A 121 -0.78 -11.03 7.19
N THR A 122 -1.27 -11.83 6.25
CA THR A 122 -1.14 -13.28 6.34
C THR A 122 0.26 -13.68 5.92
N GLY A 123 0.89 -14.60 6.64
CA GLY A 123 2.21 -15.12 6.27
C GLY A 123 2.18 -15.59 4.83
N LYS A 124 2.94 -14.92 3.94
CA LYS A 124 3.26 -15.51 2.65
C LYS A 124 4.05 -16.79 2.94
N PRO A 125 3.75 -17.91 2.26
CA PRO A 125 4.54 -19.13 2.38
C PRO A 125 6.02 -18.87 2.05
#